data_AF-A0A7V5RA57-F1
#
_entry.id   AF-A0A7V5RA57-F1
#
_cell.length_a   1.000
_cell.length_b   1.000
_cell.length_c   1.000
_cell.angle_alpha   90.00
_cell.angle_beta   90.00
_cell.angle_gamma   90.00
#
_symmetry.space_group_name_H-M   'P 1'
#
loop_
_entity.id
_entity.type
_entity.pdbx_description
1 polymer ?
#
loop_
_entity_poly.entity_id
_entity_poly.type
_entity_poly.pdbx_seq_one_letter_code
_entity_poly.pdbx_strand_id
1 'polypeptide(L)'
;MESLVFLFNTFGLVWALVSMVLLAAAWRAAARKAAPLHASLMKFLTAGAWVFLLLYLASHGAGAGSYDRTRISGPLVPWLALHGTLGLAVVVGAALLLVSRLRGPAGPVSTHLNRFHRVYGRVTAGLWMFTHAGGVANFWLLAP
;
A
#
# COMPACT_ATOMS: atom_id res chain seq x y z
N MET A 1 -21.52 -13.25 7.98
CA MET A 1 -20.27 -13.41 7.20
C MET A 1 -20.23 -12.41 6.05
N GLU A 2 -21.30 -12.29 5.26
CA GLU A 2 -21.43 -11.28 4.18
C GLU A 2 -21.26 -9.82 4.67
N SER A 3 -21.80 -9.50 5.85
CA SER A 3 -21.65 -8.16 6.47
C SER A 3 -20.19 -7.80 6.80
N LEU A 4 -19.37 -8.76 7.21
CA LEU A 4 -17.95 -8.55 7.51
C LEU A 4 -17.11 -8.39 6.24
N VAL A 5 -17.42 -9.17 5.20
CA VAL A 5 -16.78 -9.05 3.88
C VAL A 5 -17.09 -7.69 3.27
N PHE A 6 -18.36 -7.27 3.30
CA PHE A 6 -18.76 -5.95 2.80
C PHE A 6 -18.09 -4.81 3.58
N LEU A 7 -18.04 -4.91 4.91
CA LEU A 7 -17.37 -3.92 5.77
C LEU A 7 -15.87 -3.85 5.47
N PHE A 8 -15.19 -4.99 5.32
CA PHE A 8 -13.78 -5.05 4.97
C PHE A 8 -13.50 -4.46 3.59
N ASN A 9 -14.31 -4.80 2.57
CA ASN A 9 -14.18 -4.27 1.22
C ASN A 9 -14.41 -2.76 1.20
N THR A 10 -15.41 -2.27 1.93
CA THR A 10 -15.70 -0.83 2.07
C THR A 10 -14.54 -0.11 2.76
N PHE A 11 -14.01 -0.68 3.85
CA PHE A 11 -12.82 -0.15 4.51
C PHE A 11 -11.62 -0.10 3.56
N GLY A 12 -11.39 -1.16 2.78
CA GLY A 12 -10.33 -1.19 1.78
C GLY A 12 -10.49 -0.14 0.69
N LEU A 13 -11.71 0.08 0.20
CA LEU A 13 -12.02 1.15 -0.76
C LEU A 13 -11.72 2.54 -0.17
N VAL A 14 -12.22 2.81 1.03
CA VAL A 14 -11.98 4.09 1.73
C VAL A 14 -10.48 4.29 1.95
N TRP A 15 -9.78 3.28 2.44
CA TRP A 15 -8.33 3.33 2.65
C TRP A 15 -7.57 3.58 1.35
N ALA A 16 -7.99 2.93 0.24
CA ALA A 16 -7.39 3.13 -1.07
C ALA A 16 -7.48 4.60 -1.52
N LEU A 17 -8.67 5.19 -1.42
CA LEU A 17 -8.93 6.58 -1.77
C LEU A 17 -8.15 7.56 -0.89
N VAL A 18 -8.22 7.38 0.43
CA VAL A 18 -7.52 8.23 1.40
C VAL A 18 -6.01 8.18 1.15
N SER A 19 -5.45 6.99 0.94
CA SER A 19 -4.02 6.82 0.72
C SER A 19 -3.54 7.46 -0.59
N MET A 20 -4.33 7.45 -1.67
CA MET A 20 -3.98 8.18 -2.90
C MET A 20 -3.92 9.69 -2.66
N VAL A 21 -4.89 10.26 -1.92
CA VAL A 21 -4.89 11.68 -1.57
C VAL A 21 -3.69 12.04 -0.70
N LEU A 22 -3.41 11.22 0.32
CA LEU A 22 -2.26 11.43 1.21
C LEU A 22 -0.93 11.28 0.47
N LEU A 23 -0.82 10.34 -0.48
CA LEU A 23 0.39 10.19 -1.30
C LEU A 23 0.61 11.40 -2.20
N ALA A 24 -0.44 11.92 -2.83
CA ALA A 24 -0.38 13.15 -3.61
C ALA A 24 0.04 14.35 -2.74
N ALA A 25 -0.49 14.44 -1.51
CA ALA A 25 -0.07 15.45 -0.54
C ALA A 25 1.40 15.27 -0.12
N ALA A 26 1.86 14.05 0.11
CA ALA A 26 3.25 13.75 0.45
C ALA A 26 4.21 14.11 -0.69
N TRP A 27 3.80 13.86 -1.93
CA TRP A 27 4.55 14.26 -3.12
C TRP A 27 4.64 15.78 -3.25
N ARG A 28 3.52 16.49 -3.08
CA ARG A 28 3.49 17.96 -3.09
C ARG A 28 4.36 18.55 -1.97
N ALA A 29 4.32 17.96 -0.77
CA ALA A 29 5.18 18.36 0.34
C ALA A 29 6.67 18.18 0.00
N ALA A 30 7.05 17.06 -0.63
CA ALA A 30 8.41 16.83 -1.10
C ALA A 30 8.85 17.85 -2.17
N ALA A 31 7.99 18.14 -3.15
CA ALA A 31 8.26 19.13 -4.19
C ALA A 31 8.47 20.55 -3.61
N ARG A 32 7.72 20.89 -2.56
CA ARG A 32 7.83 22.16 -1.82
C ARG A 32 8.95 22.17 -0.77
N LYS A 33 9.77 21.11 -0.69
CA LYS A 33 10.83 20.94 0.33
C LYS A 33 10.31 21.00 1.78
N ALA A 34 9.02 20.75 2.01
CA ALA A 34 8.40 20.67 3.33
C ALA A 34 8.68 19.30 3.98
N ALA A 35 9.95 19.07 4.35
CA ALA A 35 10.44 17.77 4.79
C ALA A 35 9.70 17.20 6.03
N PRO A 36 9.35 17.98 7.07
CA PRO A 36 8.61 17.45 8.22
C PRO A 36 7.23 16.92 7.84
N LEU A 37 6.49 17.67 7.01
CA LEU A 37 5.17 17.25 6.53
C LEU A 37 5.25 16.00 5.67
N HIS A 38 6.18 15.96 4.70
CA HIS A 38 6.42 14.78 3.88
C HIS A 38 6.71 13.55 4.76
N ALA A 39 7.61 13.70 5.74
CA ALA A 39 7.96 12.62 6.64
C ALA A 39 6.76 12.13 7.47
N SER A 40 5.95 13.03 8.01
CA SER A 40 4.75 12.66 8.78
C SER A 40 3.72 11.91 7.92
N LEU A 41 3.48 12.38 6.70
CA LEU A 41 2.57 11.73 5.76
C LEU A 41 3.08 10.34 5.37
N MET A 42 4.37 10.19 5.07
CA MET A 42 4.94 8.89 4.72
C MET A 42 4.93 7.89 5.89
N LYS A 43 5.14 8.35 7.13
CA LYS A 43 4.98 7.51 8.34
C LYS A 43 3.55 6.99 8.45
N PHE A 44 2.57 7.89 8.35
CA PHE A 44 1.16 7.54 8.46
C PHE A 44 0.73 6.57 7.35
N LEU A 45 1.06 6.88 6.09
CA LEU A 45 0.78 6.02 4.94
C LEU A 45 1.38 4.62 5.11
N THR A 46 2.66 4.54 5.51
CA THR A 46 3.36 3.26 5.68
C THR A 46 2.75 2.45 6.81
N ALA A 47 2.48 3.08 7.96
CA ALA A 47 1.85 2.41 9.10
C ALA A 47 0.44 1.92 8.78
N GLY A 48 -0.38 2.75 8.15
CA GLY A 48 -1.73 2.37 7.74
C GLY A 48 -1.74 1.26 6.69
N ALA A 49 -0.78 1.23 5.77
CA ALA A 49 -0.66 0.15 4.80
C ALA A 49 -0.32 -1.20 5.47
N TRP A 50 0.53 -1.19 6.52
CA TRP A 50 0.78 -2.39 7.33
C TRP A 50 -0.46 -2.82 8.12
N VAL A 51 -1.19 -1.87 8.72
CA VAL A 51 -2.45 -2.18 9.41
C VAL A 51 -3.45 -2.82 8.45
N PHE A 52 -3.63 -2.23 7.26
CA PHE A 52 -4.48 -2.79 6.21
C PHE A 52 -4.05 -4.21 5.82
N LEU A 53 -2.75 -4.44 5.58
CA LEU A 53 -2.22 -5.75 5.23
C LEU A 53 -2.45 -6.79 6.34
N LEU A 54 -2.24 -6.41 7.60
CA LEU A 54 -2.49 -7.31 8.74
C LEU A 54 -3.97 -7.65 8.88
N LEU A 55 -4.87 -6.66 8.71
CA LEU A 55 -6.31 -6.89 8.70
C LEU A 55 -6.73 -7.79 7.53
N TYR A 56 -6.13 -7.60 6.35
CA TYR A 56 -6.34 -8.44 5.18
C TYR A 56 -5.92 -9.90 5.41
N LEU A 57 -4.76 -10.13 6.04
CA LEU A 57 -4.30 -11.47 6.38
C LEU A 57 -5.18 -12.12 7.46
N ALA A 58 -5.59 -11.34 8.46
CA ALA A 58 -6.48 -11.80 9.52
C ALA A 58 -7.85 -12.20 8.98
N SER A 59 -8.41 -11.43 8.02
CA SER A 59 -9.71 -11.77 7.41
C SER A 59 -9.65 -13.09 6.65
N HIS A 60 -8.54 -13.38 5.97
CA HIS A 60 -8.31 -14.68 5.33
C HIS A 60 -8.21 -15.82 6.33
N GLY A 61 -7.46 -15.65 7.42
CA GLY A 61 -7.33 -16.67 8.47
C GLY A 61 -8.65 -16.98 9.19
N ALA A 62 -9.54 -15.99 9.30
CA ALA A 62 -10.86 -16.14 9.92
C ALA A 62 -11.95 -16.70 8.99
N GLY A 63 -11.62 -17.07 7.74
CA GLY A 63 -12.61 -17.53 6.76
C GLY A 63 -13.55 -16.44 6.26
N ALA A 64 -13.29 -15.18 6.61
CA ALA A 64 -14.03 -13.99 6.16
C ALA A 64 -13.30 -13.25 5.01
N GLY A 65 -12.34 -13.92 4.37
CA GLY A 65 -11.56 -13.36 3.27
C GLY A 65 -12.47 -12.97 2.12
N SER A 66 -12.31 -11.75 1.63
CA SER A 66 -13.07 -11.19 0.50
C SER A 66 -12.81 -11.88 -0.85
N TYR A 67 -11.88 -12.83 -0.88
CA TYR A 67 -11.43 -13.55 -2.07
C TYR A 67 -11.65 -15.05 -1.87
N ASP A 68 -12.91 -15.47 -1.87
CA ASP A 68 -13.24 -16.88 -2.01
C ASP A 68 -12.69 -17.36 -3.37
N ARG A 69 -11.67 -18.23 -3.34
CA ARG A 69 -10.99 -18.72 -4.55
C ARG A 69 -11.94 -19.43 -5.52
N THR A 70 -13.11 -19.88 -5.02
CA THR A 70 -14.14 -20.51 -5.85
C THR A 70 -14.96 -19.50 -6.67
N ARG A 71 -14.90 -18.21 -6.32
CA ARG A 71 -15.67 -17.13 -6.98
C ARG A 71 -14.83 -16.26 -7.93
N ILE A 72 -13.51 -16.41 -7.91
CA ILE A 72 -12.62 -15.65 -8.80
C ILE A 72 -12.61 -16.31 -10.17
N SER A 73 -13.05 -15.59 -11.20
CA SER A 73 -12.95 -16.09 -12.57
C SER A 73 -11.48 -16.29 -12.96
N GLY A 74 -11.18 -17.40 -13.66
CA GLY A 74 -9.82 -17.75 -14.09
C GLY A 74 -9.03 -16.59 -14.75
N PRO A 75 -9.64 -15.77 -15.62
CA PRO A 75 -8.98 -14.61 -16.23
C PRO A 75 -8.53 -13.51 -15.24
N LEU A 76 -9.12 -13.43 -14.04
CA LEU A 76 -8.75 -12.44 -13.02
C LEU A 76 -7.56 -12.89 -12.15
N VAL A 77 -7.20 -14.18 -12.18
CA VAL A 77 -6.11 -14.73 -11.35
C VAL A 77 -4.76 -14.03 -11.63
N PRO A 78 -4.31 -13.84 -12.88
CA PRO A 78 -3.05 -13.16 -13.16
C PRO A 78 -3.04 -11.71 -12.68
N TRP A 79 -4.18 -11.01 -12.82
CA TRP A 79 -4.34 -9.64 -12.35
C TRP A 79 -4.19 -9.55 -10.83
N LEU A 80 -4.91 -10.39 -10.08
CA LEU A 80 -4.85 -10.39 -8.62
C LEU A 80 -3.48 -10.80 -8.08
N ALA A 81 -2.81 -11.76 -8.74
CA ALA A 81 -1.45 -12.15 -8.39
C ALA A 81 -0.47 -10.99 -8.59
N LEU A 82 -0.49 -10.34 -9.77
CA LEU A 82 0.36 -9.19 -10.07
C LEU A 82 0.11 -8.04 -9.09
N HIS A 83 -1.17 -7.70 -8.88
CA HIS A 83 -1.60 -6.63 -7.98
C HIS A 83 -1.11 -6.88 -6.55
N GLY A 84 -1.33 -8.09 -6.02
CA GLY A 84 -0.89 -8.47 -4.68
C GLY A 84 0.63 -8.45 -4.52
N THR A 85 1.38 -8.99 -5.49
CA THR A 85 2.85 -8.98 -5.47
C THR A 85 3.41 -7.56 -5.51
N LEU A 86 2.89 -6.70 -6.38
CA LEU A 86 3.31 -5.30 -6.44
C LEU A 86 2.89 -4.54 -5.17
N GLY A 87 1.73 -4.84 -4.62
CA GLY A 87 1.28 -4.33 -3.32
C GLY A 87 2.28 -4.61 -2.21
N LEU A 88 2.72 -5.87 -2.08
CA LEU A 88 3.69 -6.26 -1.08
C LEU A 88 5.06 -5.58 -1.30
N ALA A 89 5.53 -5.53 -2.54
CA ALA A 89 6.79 -4.87 -2.88
C ALA A 89 6.78 -3.38 -2.49
N VAL A 90 5.66 -2.69 -2.70
CA VAL A 90 5.46 -1.29 -2.29
C VAL A 90 5.52 -1.14 -0.78
N VAL A 91 4.77 -1.95 -0.04
CA VAL A 91 4.68 -1.87 1.43
C VAL A 91 6.04 -2.13 2.08
N VAL A 92 6.74 -3.17 1.63
CA VAL A 92 8.09 -3.50 2.12
C VAL A 92 9.09 -2.42 1.72
N GLY A 93 9.08 -1.97 0.47
CA GLY A 93 9.99 -0.92 -0.02
C GLY A 93 9.82 0.39 0.74
N ALA A 94 8.57 0.82 0.98
CA ALA A 94 8.27 2.02 1.77
C ALA A 94 8.74 1.88 3.22
N ALA A 95 8.55 0.72 3.84
CA ALA A 95 9.04 0.46 5.19
C ALA A 95 10.56 0.54 5.26
N LEU A 96 11.28 -0.06 4.31
CA LEU A 96 12.73 0.01 4.24
C LEU A 96 13.24 1.45 4.08
N LEU A 97 12.63 2.24 3.19
CA LEU A 97 12.97 3.66 3.02
C LEU A 97 12.67 4.46 4.28
N LEU A 98 11.55 4.20 4.96
CA LEU A 98 11.20 4.91 6.18
C LEU A 98 12.20 4.58 7.31
N VAL A 99 12.49 3.30 7.50
CA VAL A 99 13.45 2.83 8.51
C VAL A 99 14.86 3.37 8.23
N SER A 100 15.30 3.39 6.96
CA SER A 100 16.61 3.96 6.61
C SER A 100 16.69 5.46 6.92
N ARG A 101 15.59 6.22 6.73
CA ARG A 101 15.52 7.63 7.10
C ARG A 101 15.54 7.85 8.61
N LEU A 102 14.87 6.99 9.38
CA LEU A 102 14.82 7.09 10.85
C LEU A 102 16.16 6.72 11.49
N ARG A 103 16.86 5.71 10.96
CA ARG A 103 18.16 5.27 11.48
C ARG A 103 19.34 6.12 11.03
N GLY A 104 19.17 6.96 10.01
CA GLY A 104 20.29 7.67 9.38
C GLY A 104 21.31 6.71 8.74
N PRO A 105 22.55 7.16 8.45
CA PRO A 105 23.57 6.33 7.80
C PRO A 105 24.23 5.33 8.76
N ALA A 106 23.46 4.39 9.30
CA ALA A 106 23.90 3.41 10.30
C ALA A 106 24.53 2.13 9.69
N GLY A 107 24.77 2.09 8.38
CA GLY A 107 25.32 0.92 7.68
C GLY A 107 25.16 0.99 6.16
N PRO A 108 25.78 0.07 5.39
CA PRO A 108 25.86 0.17 3.93
C PRO A 108 24.49 0.19 3.25
N VAL A 109 23.55 -0.63 3.72
CA VAL A 109 22.18 -0.68 3.20
C VAL A 109 21.44 0.65 3.46
N SER A 110 21.49 1.16 4.70
CA SER A 110 20.81 2.43 5.03
C SER A 110 21.41 3.60 4.26
N THR A 111 22.75 3.64 4.14
CA THR A 111 23.46 4.65 3.36
C THR A 111 23.05 4.62 1.89
N HIS A 112 22.98 3.43 1.29
CA HIS A 112 22.53 3.25 -0.09
C HIS A 112 21.08 3.72 -0.30
N LEU A 113 20.16 3.25 0.53
CA LEU A 113 18.74 3.64 0.47
C LEU A 113 18.54 5.15 0.66
N ASN A 114 19.30 5.76 1.56
CA ASN A 114 19.27 7.21 1.78
C ASN A 114 19.82 7.99 0.58
N ARG A 115 20.91 7.52 -0.04
CA ARG A 115 21.52 8.14 -1.23
C ARG A 115 20.54 8.14 -2.41
N PHE A 116 19.85 7.03 -2.63
CA PHE A 116 18.93 6.86 -3.75
C PHE A 116 17.45 7.07 -3.38
N HIS A 117 17.17 7.65 -2.21
CA HIS A 117 15.82 7.83 -1.66
C HIS A 117 14.86 8.48 -2.65
N ARG A 118 15.30 9.48 -3.42
CA ARG A 118 14.45 10.13 -4.43
C ARG A 118 14.07 9.19 -5.56
N VAL A 119 15.01 8.36 -6.03
CA VAL A 119 14.74 7.42 -7.13
C VAL A 119 13.76 6.35 -6.64
N TYR A 120 14.06 5.72 -5.51
CA TYR A 120 13.18 4.71 -4.92
C TYR A 120 11.81 5.27 -4.57
N GLY A 121 11.75 6.47 -3.97
CA GLY A 121 10.48 7.13 -3.65
C GLY A 121 9.60 7.37 -4.87
N ARG A 122 10.17 7.71 -6.04
CA ARG A 122 9.42 7.87 -7.30
C ARG A 122 8.84 6.55 -7.80
N VAL A 123 9.65 5.50 -7.82
CA VAL A 123 9.23 4.17 -8.25
C VAL A 123 8.16 3.63 -7.31
N THR A 124 8.40 3.69 -6.00
CA THR A 124 7.46 3.25 -4.97
C THR A 124 6.16 4.05 -5.04
N ALA A 125 6.19 5.37 -5.25
CA ALA A 125 4.96 6.16 -5.39
C ALA A 125 4.14 5.76 -6.63
N GLY A 126 4.79 5.49 -7.77
CA GLY A 126 4.11 5.01 -8.97
C GLY A 126 3.43 3.66 -8.75
N LEU A 127 4.16 2.71 -8.17
CA LEU A 127 3.63 1.39 -7.82
C LEU A 127 2.53 1.49 -6.74
N TRP A 128 2.64 2.41 -5.79
CA TRP A 128 1.63 2.65 -4.75
C TRP A 128 0.32 3.15 -5.38
N MET A 129 0.39 4.12 -6.29
CA MET A 129 -0.78 4.58 -7.04
C MET A 129 -1.43 3.45 -7.84
N PHE A 130 -0.62 2.63 -8.53
CA PHE A 130 -1.11 1.48 -9.28
C PHE A 130 -1.86 0.48 -8.37
N THR A 131 -1.28 0.12 -7.23
CA THR A 131 -1.92 -0.86 -6.31
C THR A 131 -3.17 -0.30 -5.66
N HIS A 132 -3.23 1.00 -5.38
CA HIS A 132 -4.42 1.62 -4.80
C HIS A 132 -5.54 1.80 -5.82
N ALA A 133 -5.23 2.25 -7.03
CA ALA A 133 -6.19 2.29 -8.13
C ALA A 133 -6.71 0.88 -8.48
N GLY A 134 -5.82 -0.11 -8.49
CA GLY A 134 -6.21 -1.51 -8.65
C GLY A 134 -7.08 -2.03 -7.51
N GLY A 135 -6.87 -1.55 -6.27
CA GLY A 135 -7.74 -1.87 -5.13
C GLY A 135 -9.15 -1.31 -5.30
N VAL A 136 -9.27 -0.08 -5.81
CA VAL A 136 -10.58 0.51 -6.20
C VAL A 136 -11.25 -0.31 -7.30
N ALA A 137 -10.49 -0.73 -8.33
CA ALA A 137 -11.03 -1.59 -9.38
C ALA A 137 -11.49 -2.95 -8.82
N ASN A 138 -10.70 -3.57 -7.94
CA ASN A 138 -11.02 -4.85 -7.30
C ASN A 138 -12.32 -4.78 -6.50
N PHE A 139 -12.62 -3.64 -5.85
CA PHE A 139 -13.89 -3.45 -5.15
C PHE A 139 -15.09 -3.70 -6.07
N TRP A 140 -15.05 -3.21 -7.31
CA TRP A 140 -16.15 -3.36 -8.28
C TRP A 140 -16.08 -4.68 -9.06
N LEU A 141 -14.87 -5.14 -9.41
CA LEU A 141 -14.67 -6.40 -10.13
C LEU A 141 -15.07 -7.62 -9.29
N LEU A 142 -15.06 -7.48 -7.97
CA LEU A 142 -15.30 -8.56 -7.00
C LEU A 142 -16.42 -8.21 -6.01
N ALA A 143 -17.12 -7.09 -6.23
CA ALA A 143 -18.36 -6.82 -5.53
C ALA A 143 -19.37 -7.93 -5.87
N PRO A 144 -20.07 -8.49 -4.87
CA PRO A 144 -21.14 -9.45 -5.12
C PRO A 144 -22.29 -8.84 -5.93
#